data_AF-A0AA92GYP3-F1
#
_entry.id   AF-A0AA92GYP3-F1
#
_cell.length_a   1.000
_cell.length_b   1.000
_cell.length_c   1.000
_cell.angle_alpha   90.00
_cell.angle_beta   90.00
_cell.angle_gamma   90.00
#
_symmetry.space_group_name_H-M   'P 1'
#
loop_
_entity.id
_entity.type
_entity.pdbx_description
1 polymer ?
#
loop_
_entity_poly.entity_id
_entity_poly.type
_entity_poly.pdbx_seq_one_letter_code
_entity_poly.pdbx_strand_id
1 'polypeptide(L)'
;MSRFMVVGLMLFLVGCEASVKTHAIRGATGIEIDCSGLGSDWDRCYERAARECDSSGYKVLSKSSDAKDEEGDYPFGWNPAGYVTRTMLVMCR
;
A
#
# COMPACT_ATOMS: atom_id res chain seq x y z
N MET A 1 27.32 -45.60 -15.12
CA MET A 1 26.30 -44.76 -15.80
C MET A 1 25.28 -44.13 -14.85
N SER A 2 24.83 -44.80 -13.77
CA SER A 2 23.79 -44.29 -12.84
C SER A 2 24.13 -42.98 -12.09
N ARG A 3 25.40 -42.69 -11.80
CA ARG A 3 25.81 -41.53 -10.99
C ARG A 3 25.59 -40.18 -11.69
N PHE A 4 25.72 -40.14 -13.01
CA PHE A 4 25.57 -38.90 -13.80
C PHE A 4 24.10 -38.46 -13.90
N MET A 5 23.17 -39.42 -13.86
CA MET A 5 21.73 -39.15 -13.89
C MET A 5 21.24 -38.44 -12.62
N VAL A 6 21.83 -38.78 -11.46
CA VAL A 6 21.50 -38.15 -10.18
C VAL A 6 21.95 -36.69 -10.13
N VAL A 7 23.12 -36.38 -10.71
CA VAL A 7 23.63 -35.00 -10.77
C VAL A 7 22.77 -34.14 -11.70
N GLY A 8 22.34 -34.67 -12.84
CA GLY A 8 21.43 -33.98 -13.76
C GLY A 8 20.09 -33.63 -13.11
N LEU A 9 19.53 -34.52 -12.29
CA LEU A 9 18.25 -34.29 -11.60
C LEU A 9 18.34 -33.15 -10.55
N MET A 10 19.47 -33.01 -9.86
CA MET A 10 19.66 -31.94 -8.87
C MET A 10 19.75 -30.54 -9.49
N LEU A 11 20.29 -30.42 -10.70
CA LEU A 11 20.43 -29.12 -11.38
C LEU A 11 19.08 -28.48 -11.74
N PHE A 12 18.00 -29.26 -11.84
CA PHE A 12 16.64 -28.75 -12.08
C PHE A 12 15.98 -28.13 -10.83
N LEU A 13 16.54 -28.33 -9.64
CA LEU A 13 15.99 -27.76 -8.40
C LEU A 13 16.51 -26.34 -8.11
N VAL A 14 17.39 -25.80 -8.95
CA VAL A 14 17.90 -24.43 -8.81
C VAL A 14 16.88 -23.48 -9.43
N GLY A 15 15.88 -23.08 -8.64
CA GLY A 15 14.92 -22.04 -9.00
C GLY A 15 15.60 -20.67 -9.09
N CYS A 16 15.13 -19.84 -10.02
CA CYS A 16 15.56 -18.45 -10.11
C CYS A 16 14.84 -17.64 -9.01
N GLU A 17 15.55 -17.24 -7.94
CA GLU A 17 15.03 -16.26 -7.00
C GLU A 17 15.01 -14.88 -7.67
N ALA A 18 13.84 -14.45 -8.14
CA ALA A 18 13.61 -13.08 -8.54
C ALA A 18 13.51 -12.19 -7.28
N SER A 19 14.66 -11.83 -6.72
CA SER A 19 14.72 -10.86 -5.62
C SER A 19 14.44 -9.46 -6.20
N VAL A 20 13.16 -9.05 -6.24
CA VAL A 20 12.77 -7.67 -6.55
C VAL A 20 13.16 -6.81 -5.35
N LYS A 21 14.35 -6.21 -5.43
CA LYS A 21 14.67 -5.05 -4.62
C LYS A 21 13.87 -3.90 -5.20
N THR A 22 12.73 -3.59 -4.59
CA THR A 22 12.03 -2.34 -4.86
C THR A 22 12.93 -1.20 -4.40
N HIS A 23 13.84 -0.78 -5.28
CA HIS A 23 14.62 0.43 -5.09
C HIS A 23 13.66 1.61 -5.20
N ALA A 24 13.11 2.02 -4.05
CA ALA A 24 12.52 3.33 -3.94
C ALA A 24 13.56 4.35 -4.41
N ILE A 25 13.20 5.10 -5.45
CA ILE A 25 14.06 6.10 -6.07
C ILE A 25 14.44 7.09 -4.96
N ARG A 26 15.69 6.99 -4.48
CA ARG A 26 16.29 7.75 -3.36
C ARG A 26 15.82 7.37 -1.94
N GLY A 27 16.10 6.17 -1.46
CA GLY A 27 16.24 5.87 -0.01
C GLY A 27 15.02 6.10 0.89
N ALA A 28 13.91 6.59 0.33
CA ALA A 28 12.70 6.94 1.03
C ALA A 28 11.63 5.93 0.62
N THR A 29 11.23 5.07 1.55
CA THR A 29 10.15 4.11 1.33
C THR A 29 8.84 4.87 1.15
N GLY A 30 8.30 4.81 -0.07
CA GLY A 30 6.93 5.22 -0.33
C GLY A 30 5.98 4.11 0.11
N ILE A 31 4.96 4.45 0.89
CA ILE A 31 3.93 3.51 1.32
C ILE A 31 2.56 4.01 0.85
N GLU A 32 1.80 3.11 0.24
CA GLU A 32 0.40 3.36 -0.09
C GLU A 32 -0.47 2.87 1.08
N ILE A 33 -1.31 3.76 1.57
CA ILE A 33 -2.14 3.56 2.76
C ILE A 33 -3.59 3.56 2.31
N ASP A 34 -4.24 2.42 2.44
CA ASP A 34 -5.70 2.32 2.34
C ASP A 34 -6.33 2.60 3.72
N CYS A 35 -7.13 3.66 3.78
CA CYS A 35 -7.94 4.04 4.94
C CYS A 35 -9.44 3.98 4.63
N SER A 36 -9.83 3.07 3.74
CA SER A 36 -11.21 2.82 3.38
C SER A 36 -12.06 2.42 4.59
N GLY A 37 -13.32 2.86 4.62
CA GLY A 37 -14.21 2.60 5.76
C GLY A 37 -15.51 3.39 5.76
N LEU A 38 -16.41 2.98 6.65
CA LEU A 38 -17.66 3.67 6.91
C LEU A 38 -17.39 4.96 7.69
N GLY A 39 -17.67 6.12 7.09
CA GLY A 39 -17.40 7.41 7.71
C GLY A 39 -15.92 7.65 8.02
N SER A 40 -15.00 7.03 7.27
CA SER A 40 -13.57 7.14 7.55
C SER A 40 -12.99 8.44 6.99
N ASP A 41 -12.73 9.43 7.84
CA ASP A 41 -12.01 10.64 7.43
C ASP A 41 -10.52 10.41 7.21
N TRP A 42 -9.85 11.41 6.64
CA TRP A 42 -8.41 11.39 6.38
C TRP A 42 -7.56 11.20 7.65
N ASP A 43 -8.11 11.46 8.84
CA ASP A 43 -7.44 11.26 10.12
C ASP A 43 -6.91 9.84 10.28
N ARG A 44 -7.67 8.83 9.84
CA ARG A 44 -7.24 7.43 9.90
C ARG A 44 -6.03 7.16 8.99
N CYS A 45 -5.98 7.81 7.83
CA CYS A 45 -4.83 7.74 6.94
C CYS A 45 -3.60 8.42 7.58
N TYR A 46 -3.77 9.58 8.22
CA TYR A 46 -2.67 10.29 8.87
C TYR A 46 -2.12 9.53 10.09
N GLU A 47 -2.99 8.92 10.89
CA GLU A 47 -2.59 8.10 12.04
C GLU A 47 -1.82 6.85 11.59
N ARG A 48 -2.28 6.22 10.51
CA ARG A 48 -1.57 5.08 9.91
C ARG A 48 -0.23 5.50 9.30
N ALA A 49 -0.17 6.64 8.62
CA ALA A 49 1.08 7.19 8.09
C ALA A 49 2.09 7.49 9.20
N ALA A 50 1.64 8.06 10.32
CA ALA A 50 2.49 8.32 11.48
C ALA A 50 3.02 7.02 12.12
N ARG A 51 2.19 5.97 12.13
CA ARG A 51 2.57 4.65 12.67
C ARG A 51 3.58 3.92 11.80
N GLU A 52 3.39 3.96 10.49
CA GLU A 52 4.24 3.23 9.53
C GLU A 52 5.58 3.96 9.26
N CYS A 53 5.60 5.29 9.32
CA CYS A 53 6.83 6.09 9.15
C CYS A 53 7.51 6.49 10.48
N ASP A 54 6.94 6.09 11.62
CA ASP A 54 7.48 6.33 12.98
C ASP A 54 7.87 7.81 13.22
N SER A 55 8.81 8.05 14.15
CA SER A 55 9.31 9.37 14.55
C SER A 55 10.03 10.15 13.46
N SER A 56 10.42 9.53 12.35
CA SER A 56 11.04 10.19 11.19
C SER A 56 10.09 11.17 10.50
N GLY A 57 8.78 10.93 10.65
CA GLY A 57 7.73 11.67 9.97
C GLY A 57 7.64 11.35 8.49
N TYR A 58 6.63 11.93 7.83
CA TYR A 58 6.29 11.60 6.45
C TYR A 58 5.87 12.82 5.65
N LYS A 59 5.89 12.67 4.32
CA LYS A 59 5.33 13.62 3.36
C LYS A 59 4.23 12.95 2.55
N VAL A 60 3.05 13.55 2.53
CA VAL A 60 1.97 13.10 1.64
C VAL A 60 2.30 13.49 0.21
N LEU A 61 2.29 12.51 -0.69
CA LEU A 61 2.54 12.70 -2.11
C LEU A 61 1.25 12.79 -2.91
N SER A 62 0.30 11.90 -2.61
CA SER A 62 -0.99 11.84 -3.30
C SER A 62 -2.09 11.35 -2.37
N LYS A 63 -3.32 11.75 -2.68
CA LYS A 63 -4.54 11.34 -2.02
C LYS A 63 -5.57 11.03 -3.10
N SER A 64 -6.18 9.86 -3.03
CA SER A 64 -7.28 9.46 -3.89
C SER A 64 -8.49 9.08 -3.05
N SER A 65 -9.67 9.49 -3.48
CA SER A 65 -10.92 9.14 -2.82
C SER A 65 -12.00 8.89 -3.87
N ASP A 66 -12.77 7.82 -3.67
CA ASP A 66 -13.99 7.58 -4.44
C ASP A 66 -15.23 8.14 -3.75
N ALA A 67 -15.07 8.88 -2.64
CA ALA A 67 -16.07 9.89 -2.31
C ALA A 67 -16.03 10.90 -3.45
N LYS A 68 -16.89 10.67 -4.44
CA LYS A 68 -17.35 11.76 -5.27
C LYS A 68 -17.91 12.81 -4.32
N ASP A 69 -17.60 14.06 -4.58
CA ASP A 69 -18.15 15.24 -3.89
C ASP A 69 -19.68 15.34 -4.12
N GLU A 70 -20.42 14.25 -3.89
CA GLU A 70 -21.86 14.22 -3.67
C GLU A 70 -22.14 14.56 -2.20
N GLU A 71 -21.31 15.43 -1.61
CA GLU A 71 -21.55 16.08 -0.32
C GLU A 71 -22.86 16.90 -0.33
N GLY A 72 -23.52 17.04 -1.49
CA GLY A 72 -24.78 17.76 -1.68
C GLY A 72 -26.04 16.91 -1.95
N ASP A 73 -25.96 15.60 -2.19
CA ASP A 73 -27.11 14.82 -2.70
C ASP A 73 -27.76 13.90 -1.64
N TYR A 74 -27.26 13.93 -0.40
CA TYR A 74 -27.84 13.18 0.71
C TYR A 74 -28.71 14.09 1.59
N PRO A 75 -29.97 13.70 1.90
CA PRO A 75 -30.92 14.52 2.67
C PRO A 75 -30.47 14.86 4.10
N PHE A 76 -29.38 14.25 4.59
CA PHE A 76 -28.80 14.49 5.90
C PHE A 76 -27.27 14.68 5.87
N GLY A 77 -26.68 14.90 4.69
CA GLY A 77 -25.21 15.01 4.54
C GLY A 77 -24.42 13.75 4.88
N TRP A 78 -25.10 12.60 5.05
CA TRP A 78 -24.49 11.32 5.35
C TRP A 78 -24.99 10.24 4.39
N ASN A 79 -24.05 9.54 3.74
CA ASN A 79 -24.35 8.46 2.81
C ASN A 79 -24.71 7.17 3.59
N PRO A 80 -25.93 6.60 3.43
CA PRO A 80 -26.35 5.40 4.14
C PRO A 80 -25.63 4.12 3.69
N ALA A 81 -25.02 4.09 2.50
CA ALA A 81 -24.09 3.03 2.09
C ALA A 81 -22.68 3.26 2.69
N GLY A 82 -22.35 4.52 3.01
CA GLY A 82 -21.34 5.00 3.94
C GLY A 82 -19.88 4.64 3.67
N TYR A 83 -19.60 3.68 2.80
CA TYR A 83 -18.28 3.11 2.62
C TYR A 83 -17.51 3.96 1.62
N VAL A 84 -16.53 4.69 2.13
CA VAL A 84 -15.68 5.52 1.31
C VAL A 84 -14.37 4.82 1.12
N THR A 85 -13.95 4.67 -0.14
CA THR A 85 -12.58 4.24 -0.44
C THR A 85 -11.68 5.47 -0.49
N ARG A 86 -10.62 5.42 0.33
CA ARG A 86 -9.64 6.50 0.48
C ARG A 86 -8.27 5.88 0.55
N THR A 87 -7.41 6.29 -0.38
CA THR A 87 -6.02 5.87 -0.43
C THR A 87 -5.10 7.09 -0.37
N MET A 88 -3.98 6.94 0.34
CA MET A 88 -2.98 7.97 0.51
C MET A 88 -1.61 7.40 0.21
N LEU A 89 -0.86 8.04 -0.67
CA LEU A 89 0.55 7.71 -0.90
C LEU A 89 1.39 8.68 -0.08
N VAL A 90 2.22 8.14 0.82
CA VAL A 90 3.17 8.92 1.61
C VAL A 90 4.59 8.42 1.40
N MET A 91 5.55 9.31 1.63
CA MET A 91 6.96 9.00 1.63
C MET A 91 7.50 9.26 3.04
N CYS A 92 8.05 8.23 3.68
CA CYS A 92 8.76 8.39 4.95
C CYS A 92 10.06 9.17 4.71
N ARG A 93 10.42 10.05 5.65
CA ARG A 93 11.67 10.83 5.56
C ARG A 93 12.89 10.04 5.99
#